data_AF-A0A6M0BLF3-F1
#
_entry.id   AF-A0A6M0BLF3-F1
#
_cell.length_a   1.000
_cell.length_b   1.000
_cell.length_c   1.000
_cell.angle_alpha   90.00
_cell.angle_beta   90.00
_cell.angle_gamma   90.00
#
_symmetry.space_group_name_H-M   'P 1'
#
loop_
_entity.id
_entity.type
_entity.pdbx_description
1 polymer ?
#
loop_
_entity_poly.entity_id
_entity_poly.type
_entity_poly.pdbx_seq_one_letter_code
_entity_poly.pdbx_strand_id
1 'polypeptide(L)' 'KQNKKYDTYNPVLTVKQGNRNTYGHYVEIKGPSRLVYQPNCPKDCGATVWLEVDPSVEILTKVFS' A
#
# COMPACT_ATOMS: atom_id res chain seq x y z
N LYS A 1 5.56 -10.05 -9.15
CA LYS A 1 6.03 -10.97 -10.23
C LYS A 1 6.74 -10.23 -11.37
N GLN A 2 6.21 -9.10 -11.85
CA GLN A 2 6.80 -8.32 -12.95
C GLN A 2 8.27 -7.93 -12.74
N ASN A 3 8.61 -7.33 -11.58
CA ASN A 3 9.99 -6.96 -11.25
C ASN A 3 10.99 -8.12 -11.43
N LYS A 4 10.65 -9.32 -10.95
CA LYS A 4 11.49 -10.51 -11.11
C LYS A 4 11.58 -11.01 -12.57
N LYS A 5 10.55 -10.80 -13.38
CA LYS A 5 10.51 -11.25 -14.79
C LYS A 5 11.36 -10.38 -15.70
N TYR A 6 11.40 -9.08 -15.42
CA TYR A 6 12.05 -8.08 -16.28
C TYR A 6 13.30 -7.47 -15.64
N ASP A 7 13.75 -8.02 -14.50
CA ASP A 7 14.86 -7.50 -13.71
C ASP A 7 14.75 -6.00 -13.41
N THR A 8 13.54 -5.56 -13.05
CA THR A 8 13.25 -4.16 -12.72
C THR A 8 13.03 -3.98 -11.22
N TYR A 9 13.25 -2.77 -10.72
CA TYR A 9 13.06 -2.41 -9.32
C TYR A 9 11.94 -1.37 -9.13
N ASN A 10 10.80 -1.57 -9.78
CA ASN A 10 9.69 -0.61 -9.67
C ASN A 10 8.98 -0.72 -8.31
N PRO A 11 8.43 0.39 -7.77
CA PRO A 11 7.51 0.35 -6.63
C PRO A 11 6.37 -0.65 -6.88
N VAL A 12 6.07 -1.49 -5.89
CA VAL A 12 4.98 -2.50 -5.98
C VAL A 12 3.87 -2.26 -4.96
N LEU A 13 4.06 -1.30 -4.05
CA LEU A 13 3.07 -0.91 -3.07
C LEU A 13 2.36 0.35 -3.54
N THR A 14 1.05 0.40 -3.33
CA THR A 14 0.24 1.60 -3.53
C THR A 14 -0.54 1.89 -2.24
N VAL A 15 -0.37 3.09 -1.70
CA VAL A 15 -1.17 3.60 -0.59
C VAL A 15 -2.28 4.48 -1.15
N LYS A 16 -3.53 4.18 -0.78
CA LYS A 16 -4.70 4.98 -1.16
C LYS A 16 -5.21 5.78 0.04
N GLN A 17 -5.25 7.10 -0.09
CA GLN A 17 -5.81 8.00 0.92
C GLN A 17 -6.91 8.84 0.27
N GLY A 18 -8.16 8.39 0.39
CA GLY A 18 -9.28 8.92 -0.39
C GLY A 18 -8.99 8.80 -1.89
N ASN A 19 -8.86 9.93 -2.58
CA ASN A 19 -8.59 10.00 -4.02
C ASN A 19 -7.10 10.03 -4.38
N ARG A 20 -6.20 10.08 -3.40
CA ARG A 20 -4.74 10.14 -3.62
C ARG A 20 -4.14 8.74 -3.67
N ASN A 21 -3.28 8.49 -4.66
CA ASN A 21 -2.47 7.29 -4.76
C ASN A 21 -0.99 7.64 -4.57
N THR A 22 -0.31 6.94 -3.66
CA THR A 22 1.14 7.06 -3.44
C THR A 22 1.80 5.72 -3.70
N TYR A 23 2.83 5.69 -4.54
CA TYR A 23 3.57 4.47 -4.88
C TYR A 23 4.89 4.43 -4.13
N GLY A 24 5.25 3.26 -3.60
CA GLY A 24 6.49 3.09 -2.83
C GLY A 24 7.03 1.67 -2.84
N HIS A 25 8.29 1.55 -2.45
CA HIS A 25 8.92 0.25 -2.19
C HIS A 25 8.68 -0.23 -0.77
N TYR A 26 8.49 0.71 0.17
CA TYR A 26 8.05 0.45 1.53
C TYR A 26 7.01 1.48 1.96
N VAL A 27 6.26 1.14 3.01
CA VAL A 27 5.33 2.01 3.70
C VAL A 27 5.60 1.87 5.19
N GLU A 28 5.95 2.96 5.86
CA GLU A 28 6.09 3.02 7.32
C GLU A 28 4.93 3.84 7.89
N ILE A 29 4.30 3.30 8.93
CA ILE A 29 3.09 3.86 9.52
C ILE A 29 3.27 3.92 11.03
N LYS A 30 3.20 5.15 11.56
CA LYS A 30 3.45 5.43 12.96
C LYS A 30 2.13 5.59 13.69
N GLY A 31 1.79 4.63 14.55
CA GLY A 31 0.58 4.67 15.37
C GLY A 31 -0.38 3.51 15.11
N PRO A 32 -1.63 3.61 15.60
CA PRO A 32 -2.59 2.51 15.54
C PRO A 32 -2.96 2.20 14.09
N SER A 33 -2.63 0.99 13.66
CA SER A 33 -2.89 0.49 12.32
C SER A 33 -3.22 -0.99 12.34
N ARG A 34 -3.99 -1.46 11.36
CA ARG A 34 -4.32 -2.89 11.18
C ARG A 34 -4.19 -3.33 9.73
N LEU A 35 -3.58 -4.49 9.52
CA LEU A 35 -3.55 -5.16 8.22
C LEU A 35 -4.75 -6.09 8.12
N VAL A 36 -5.59 -5.86 7.11
CA VAL A 36 -6.80 -6.62 6.86
C VAL A 36 -6.61 -7.49 5.63
N TYR A 37 -6.90 -8.77 5.76
CA TYR A 37 -7.04 -9.69 4.64
C TYR A 37 -8.49 -10.15 4.55
N GLN A 38 -9.15 -9.82 3.44
CA GLN A 38 -10.57 -10.13 3.21
C GLN A 38 -10.80 -10.52 1.74
N PRO A 39 -10.50 -11.78 1.37
CA PRO A 39 -10.60 -12.23 -0.03
C PRO A 39 -12.03 -12.39 -0.52
N ASN A 40 -12.97 -12.70 0.38
CA ASN A 40 -14.37 -12.98 0.05
C ASN A 40 -15.24 -11.72 -0.10
N CYS A 41 -14.72 -10.58 0.34
CA CYS A 41 -15.39 -9.29 0.24
C CYS A 41 -14.32 -8.19 0.05
N PRO A 42 -13.74 -8.09 -1.16
CA PRO A 42 -12.72 -7.10 -1.47
C PRO A 42 -13.28 -5.68 -1.43
N LYS A 43 -12.41 -4.68 -1.26
CA LYS A 43 -12.79 -3.27 -1.47
C LYS A 43 -13.24 -3.04 -2.92
N ASP A 44 -13.99 -1.97 -3.17
CA ASP A 44 -14.48 -1.59 -4.51
C ASP A 44 -13.37 -1.51 -5.57
N CYS A 45 -12.13 -1.19 -5.16
CA CYS A 45 -10.97 -1.17 -6.05
C CYS A 45 -10.33 -2.56 -6.32
N GLY A 46 -10.94 -3.65 -5.87
CA GLY A 46 -10.47 -5.03 -6.03
C GLY A 46 -9.41 -5.49 -5.03
N ALA A 47 -9.01 -4.63 -4.08
CA ALA A 47 -8.01 -4.99 -3.08
C ALA A 47 -8.56 -6.03 -2.09
N THR A 48 -7.83 -7.14 -1.93
CA THR A 48 -8.13 -8.23 -0.97
C THR A 48 -7.26 -8.17 0.28
N VAL A 49 -6.16 -7.42 0.23
CA VAL A 49 -5.31 -7.06 1.37
C VAL A 49 -5.19 -5.54 1.38
N TRP A 50 -5.45 -4.92 2.52
CA TRP A 50 -5.23 -3.49 2.72
C TRP A 50 -4.87 -3.20 4.16
N LEU A 51 -4.33 -2.01 4.40
CA LEU A 51 -4.07 -1.53 5.73
C LEU A 51 -5.06 -0.42 6.06
N GLU A 52 -5.57 -0.43 7.29
CA GLU A 52 -6.40 0.65 7.84
C GLU A 52 -5.62 1.37 8.92
N VAL A 53 -5.71 2.70 8.91
CA VAL A 53 -5.00 3.59 9.82
C VAL A 53 -5.96 4.66 10.30
N ASP A 54 -5.74 5.15 11.51
CA ASP A 54 -6.42 6.36 11.97
C ASP A 54 -6.07 7.55 11.05
N PRO A 55 -7.03 8.42 10.70
CA PRO A 55 -6.77 9.57 9.82
C PRO A 55 -5.66 10.52 10.29
N SER A 56 -5.37 10.56 11.59
CA SER A 56 -4.32 11.40 12.18
C SER A 56 -2.90 10.83 12.04
N VAL A 57 -2.76 9.58 11.60
CA VAL A 57 -1.46 8.91 11.47
C VAL A 57 -0.70 9.41 10.24
N GLU A 58 0.54 9.82 10.45
CA GLU A 58 1.46 10.19 9.39
C GLU A 58 1.87 8.95 8.57
N ILE A 59 1.83 9.09 7.24
CA ILE A 59 2.24 8.06 6.29
C ILE A 59 3.51 8.52 5.58
N LEU A 60 4.59 7.74 5.74
CA LEU A 60 5.86 7.98 5.06
C LEU A 60 6.09 6.92 3.99
N THR A 61 6.38 7.37 2.77
CA THR A 61 6.68 6.50 1.63
C THR A 61 8.00 6.90 1.00
N LYS A 62 8.79 5.92 0.57
CA LYS A 62 10.01 6.18 -0.20
C LYS A 62 9.98 5.42 -1.51
N VAL A 63 10.41 6.11 -2.55
CA VAL A 63 10.74 5.53 -3.84
C VAL A 63 12.26 5.49 -3.91
N PHE A 64 12.82 4.31 -4.11
CA PHE A 64 14.23 4.16 -4.44
C PHE A 64 14.43 4.40 -5.94
N SER A 65 15.46 5.16 -6.28
CA SER A 65 15.95 5.42 -7.64
C SER A 65 17.16 4.56 -7.94
#